data_AF-A0A381IEP2-F1
#
_entry.id   AF-A0A381IEP2-F1
#
_cell.length_a   1.000
_cell.length_b   1.000
_cell.length_c   1.000
_cell.angle_alpha   90.00
_cell.angle_beta   90.00
_cell.angle_gamma   90.00
#
_symmetry.space_group_name_H-M   'P 1'
#
loop_
_entity.id
_entity.type
_entity.pdbx_description
1 polymer ?
#
loop_
_entity_poly.entity_id
_entity_poly.type
_entity_poly.pdbx_seq_one_letter_code
_entity_poly.pdbx_strand_id
1 'polypeptide(L)' 'MRKELRDRGIKKLKVVYSTEQPIELKKKVMNGRKVTPGSVSFVPSVGGLIIASVIVNELLGQ' A
#
# COMPACT_ATOMS: atom_id res chain seq x y z
N MET A 1 -1.04 10.79 -2.28
CA MET A 1 -0.49 10.60 -0.92
C MET A 1 0.82 11.34 -0.63
N ARG A 2 2.01 10.95 -1.15
CA ARG A 2 3.27 11.66 -0.79
C ARG A 2 3.25 13.16 -1.09
N LYS A 3 2.68 13.55 -2.23
CA LYS A 3 2.48 14.96 -2.60
C LYS A 3 1.62 15.68 -1.57
N GLU A 4 0.43 15.15 -1.30
CA GLU A 4 -0.52 15.75 -0.34
C GLU A 4 0.02 15.81 1.10
N LEU A 5 0.78 14.79 1.54
CA LEU A 5 1.42 14.80 2.86
C LEU A 5 2.47 15.90 2.97
N ARG A 6 3.21 16.17 1.89
CA ARG A 6 4.19 17.27 1.82
C ARG A 6 3.49 18.63 1.88
N ASP A 7 2.42 18.79 1.12
CA ASP A 7 1.62 20.03 1.12
C ASP A 7 1.01 20.30 2.51
N ARG A 8 0.72 19.25 3.29
CA ARG A 8 0.23 19.33 4.68
C ARG A 8 1.34 19.40 5.75
N GLY A 9 2.62 19.43 5.36
CA GLY A 9 3.75 19.51 6.28
C GLY A 9 4.05 18.23 7.09
N ILE A 10 3.45 17.09 6.73
CA ILE A 10 3.65 15.81 7.45
C ILE A 10 4.92 15.14 6.94
N LYS A 11 5.95 15.07 7.79
CA LYS A 11 7.30 14.57 7.41
C LYS A 11 7.46 13.05 7.56
N LYS A 12 6.82 12.43 8.54
CA LYS A 12 7.00 10.99 8.85
C LYS A 12 5.67 10.36 9.23
N LEU A 13 5.38 9.20 8.64
CA LEU A 13 4.24 8.36 8.98
C LEU A 13 4.68 6.89 8.94
N LYS A 14 4.18 6.08 9.86
CA LYS A 14 4.37 4.62 9.81
C LYS A 14 3.46 4.07 8.72
N VAL A 15 4.02 3.29 7.79
CA VAL A 15 3.30 2.77 6.62
C VAL A 15 3.61 1.31 6.41
N VAL A 16 2.63 0.56 5.91
CA VAL A 16 2.82 -0.83 5.46
C VAL A 16 2.81 -0.83 3.94
N TYR A 17 3.81 -1.46 3.34
CA TYR A 17 3.98 -1.58 1.90
C TYR A 17 4.75 -2.87 1.57
N SER A 18 4.61 -3.33 0.33
CA SER A 18 5.42 -4.44 -0.19
C SER A 18 6.69 -3.90 -0.86
N THR A 19 7.82 -4.57 -0.65
CA THR A 19 9.09 -4.32 -1.36
C THR A 19 9.16 -5.02 -2.71
N GLU A 20 8.18 -5.88 -3.02
CA GLU A 20 8.07 -6.54 -4.31
C GLU A 20 7.90 -5.52 -5.45
N GLN A 21 8.56 -5.77 -6.57
CA GLN A 21 8.37 -4.94 -7.75
C GLN A 21 6.99 -5.21 -8.36
N PRO A 22 6.22 -4.17 -8.70
CA PRO A 22 4.94 -4.36 -9.36
C PRO A 22 5.10 -5.11 -10.68
N ILE A 23 4.23 -6.09 -10.91
CA ILE A 23 4.20 -6.82 -12.19
C ILE A 23 3.82 -5.85 -13.31
N GLU A 24 4.70 -5.72 -14.31
CA GLU A 24 4.40 -4.95 -15.50
C GLU A 24 3.38 -5.68 -16.40
N LEU A 25 2.30 -4.98 -16.72
CA LEU A 25 1.28 -5.48 -17.63
C LEU A 25 1.75 -5.36 -19.09
N LYS A 26 1.66 -6.46 -19.85
CA LYS A 26 1.97 -6.50 -21.30
C LYS A 26 1.13 -5.50 -22.12
N LYS A 27 -0.06 -5.14 -21.66
CA LYS A 27 -0.89 -4.07 -22.23
C LYS A 27 -1.20 -3.03 -21.14
N LYS A 28 -0.63 -1.83 -21.29
CA LYS A 28 -0.88 -0.69 -20.38
C LYS A 28 -2.24 -0.02 -20.63
N VAL A 29 -2.82 -0.20 -21.82
CA VAL A 29 -4.10 0.39 -22.22
C VAL A 29 -4.99 -0.69 -22.82
N MET A 30 -6.21 -0.79 -22.31
CA MET A 30 -7.27 -1.61 -22.87
C MET A 30 -8.52 -0.72 -22.96
N ASN A 31 -9.11 -0.59 -24.15
CA ASN A 31 -10.29 0.24 -24.40
C ASN A 31 -10.15 1.71 -23.92
N GLY A 32 -9.00 2.33 -24.18
CA GLY A 32 -8.73 3.73 -23.81
C GLY A 32 -8.50 3.99 -22.31
N ARG A 33 -8.55 2.96 -21.46
CA ARG A 33 -8.31 3.06 -20.01
C ARG A 33 -6.98 2.42 -19.63
N LYS A 34 -6.27 3.04 -18.68
CA LYS A 34 -5.08 2.44 -18.07
C LYS A 34 -5.50 1.18 -17.32
N VAL A 35 -4.86 0.06 -17.64
CA VAL A 35 -5.10 -1.20 -16.95
C VAL A 35 -4.38 -1.15 -15.61
N THR A 36 -5.13 -1.35 -14.52
CA THR A 36 -4.55 -1.50 -13.18
C THR A 36 -4.11 -2.95 -12.99
N PRO A 37 -2.91 -3.19 -12.43
CA PRO A 37 -2.52 -4.54 -12.01
C PRO A 37 -3.57 -5.10 -11.05
N GLY A 38 -4.05 -6.32 -11.33
CA GLY A 38 -4.94 -7.03 -10.41
C GLY A 38 -4.14 -7.54 -9.21
N SER A 39 -4.76 -7.55 -8.02
CA SER A 39 -4.19 -8.25 -6.86
C SER A 39 -4.82 -9.63 -6.72
N VAL A 40 -4.15 -10.50 -5.98
CA VAL A 40 -4.72 -11.74 -5.45
C VAL A 40 -5.56 -11.43 -4.20
N SER A 41 -6.59 -12.24 -3.94
CA SER A 41 -7.58 -11.99 -2.88
C SER A 41 -7.00 -11.97 -1.46
N PHE A 42 -5.85 -12.61 -1.24
CA PHE A 42 -5.24 -12.70 0.09
C PHE A 42 -4.39 -11.48 0.48
N VAL A 43 -3.77 -10.79 -0.50
CA VAL A 43 -2.79 -9.72 -0.23
C VAL A 43 -3.42 -8.55 0.55
N PRO A 44 -4.61 -8.04 0.19
CA PRO A 44 -5.25 -6.98 0.95
C PRO A 44 -5.52 -7.36 2.40
N SER A 45 -6.00 -8.58 2.65
CA SER A 45 -6.30 -9.09 3.99
C SER A 45 -5.04 -9.19 4.86
N VAL A 46 -3.95 -9.73 4.30
CA VAL A 46 -2.67 -9.84 5.01
C VAL A 46 -2.11 -8.46 5.34
N GLY A 47 -2.23 -7.49 4.43
CA GLY A 47 -1.86 -6.10 4.71
C GLY A 47 -2.59 -5.52 5.92
N GLY A 48 -3.89 -5.77 6.04
CA GLY A 48 -4.69 -5.38 7.21
C GLY A 48 -4.22 -6.04 8.51
N LEU A 49 -3.96 -7.35 8.48
CA LEU A 49 -3.48 -8.10 9.64
C LEU A 49 -2.10 -7.60 10.13
N ILE A 50 -1.20 -7.27 9.21
CA ILE A 50 0.12 -6.71 9.55
C ILE A 50 -0.02 -5.32 10.19
N ILE A 51 -0.91 -4.46 9.67
CA ILE A 51 -1.15 -3.15 10.28
C ILE A 51 -1.70 -3.33 11.70
N ALA A 52 -2.67 -4.24 11.88
CA ALA A 52 -3.27 -4.52 13.18
C ALA A 52 -2.25 -5.00 14.21
N SER A 53 -1.34 -5.92 13.85
CA SER A 53 -0.32 -6.41 14.78
C SER A 53 0.63 -5.30 15.23
N VAL A 54 1.05 -4.43 14.31
CA VAL A 54 1.93 -3.30 14.64
C VAL A 54 1.23 -2.31 15.57
N ILE A 55 -0.05 -2.02 15.35
CA ILE A 55 -0.83 -1.13 16.23
C ILE A 55 -0.99 -1.76 17.61
N VAL A 56 -1.34 -3.06 17.69
CA VAL A 56 -1.51 -3.75 18.98
C VAL A 56 -0.21 -3.74 19.78
N ASN A 57 0.93 -4.05 19.15
CA ASN A 57 2.22 -4.03 19.83
C ASN A 57 2.58 -2.62 20.33
N GLU A 58 2.34 -1.59 19.52
CA GLU A 58 2.59 -0.19 19.88
C GLU A 58 1.69 0.28 21.03
N LEU A 59 0.43 -0.18 21.09
CA LEU A 59 -0.48 0.09 22.21
C LEU A 59 -0.03 -0.61 23.50
N LEU A 60 0.56 -1.81 23.40
CA LEU A 60 1.11 -2.54 24.55
C LEU A 60 2.48 -2.02 24.99
N GLY A 61 3.07 -1.07 24.28
CA GLY A 61 4.42 -0.55 24.55
C GLY A 61 5.55 -1.53 24.20
N GLN A 62 5.29 -2.44 23.26
CA GLN A 62 6.27 -3.39 22.71
C GLN A 62 6.85 -2.92 21.37
#